data_AF-A0A450WHB5-F1
#
_entry.id   AF-A0A450WHB5-F1
#
_cell.length_a   1.000
_cell.length_b   1.000
_cell.length_c   1.000
_cell.angle_alpha   90.00
_cell.angle_beta   90.00
_cell.angle_gamma   90.00
#
_symmetry.space_group_name_H-M   'P 1'
#
loop_
_entity.id
_entity.type
_entity.pdbx_description
1 polymer ?
#
loop_
_entity_poly.entity_id
_entity_poly.type
_entity_poly.pdbx_seq_one_letter_code
_entity_poly.pdbx_strand_id
1 'polypeptide(L)'
;MVKVSIGDLFESKAKTIVNTVNCVGVMGKGIAQAFKKRYPGMFDDYMQRCRSGQIRPGMPYLYTDLLGASIINFPTKDHWRSPSRLDDVIRGLDVFSEKYKEWGIESVAFPPLGCGNGGLEWVVVGPVMYQRLSTLNITVEIYAPYGTSKQNLTKEFLGQAVSTNPHFVKGHKHKRLNDSWVALLEIIDRLQRQPHANPVGRTIFQKICYIFTEQGINTGFHFKQGSYGPFSAEVKEALSVFANANLIREQQLGRMTALRIGPEYAPIRARFVDQLKPLEKKIDKTVDLFSRIKSTAQAEEVTTVLYAARKLKKDSRDNSVSEKDIYDYILGWKKDWQREEKQAAIASAIRNLEMLGWLRLQYSDSLPMEDL
;
A
#
# COMPACT_ATOMS: atom_id res chain seq x y z
N MET A 1 26.05 2.30 -12.27
CA MET A 1 25.58 2.82 -10.95
C MET A 1 24.13 2.40 -10.75
N VAL A 2 23.78 1.76 -9.63
CA VAL A 2 22.40 1.34 -9.34
C VAL A 2 21.78 2.24 -8.27
N LYS A 3 20.60 2.77 -8.55
CA LYS A 3 19.76 3.50 -7.58
C LYS A 3 18.47 2.72 -7.36
N VAL A 4 18.13 2.49 -6.09
CA VAL A 4 16.87 1.83 -5.72
C VAL A 4 15.98 2.79 -4.95
N SER A 5 14.72 2.92 -5.36
CA SER A 5 13.77 3.86 -4.75
C SER A 5 12.32 3.40 -4.93
N ILE A 6 11.41 4.04 -4.19
CA ILE A 6 9.96 3.94 -4.43
C ILE A 6 9.54 5.19 -5.20
N GLY A 7 8.72 5.04 -6.23
CA GLY A 7 8.27 6.16 -7.07
C GLY A 7 7.50 5.71 -8.31
N ASP A 8 7.15 6.66 -9.16
CA ASP A 8 6.58 6.38 -10.48
C ASP A 8 7.71 6.12 -11.49
N LEU A 9 7.66 4.97 -12.18
CA LEU A 9 8.63 4.61 -13.23
C LEU A 9 8.66 5.67 -14.34
N PHE A 10 7.51 6.26 -14.67
CA PHE A 10 7.40 7.22 -15.77
C PHE A 10 7.97 8.61 -15.42
N GLU A 11 8.39 8.84 -14.18
CA GLU A 11 9.15 10.02 -13.76
C GLU A 11 10.67 9.82 -13.88
N SER A 12 11.11 8.62 -14.26
CA SER A 12 12.53 8.31 -14.48
C SER A 12 13.11 9.16 -15.62
N LYS A 13 14.37 9.54 -15.47
CA LYS A 13 15.16 10.21 -16.52
C LYS A 13 15.98 9.21 -17.35
N ALA A 14 15.83 7.92 -17.11
CA ALA A 14 16.51 6.89 -17.89
C ALA A 14 16.02 6.89 -19.35
N LYS A 15 16.95 6.68 -20.29
CA LYS A 15 16.65 6.61 -21.73
C LYS A 15 15.74 5.44 -22.06
N THR A 16 15.92 4.30 -21.39
CA THR A 16 15.12 3.09 -21.58
C THR A 16 14.28 2.79 -20.35
N ILE A 17 13.00 2.47 -20.53
CA ILE A 17 12.12 2.06 -19.42
C ILE A 17 11.58 0.65 -19.67
N VAL A 18 11.42 -0.12 -18.60
CA VAL A 18 11.05 -1.54 -18.69
C VAL A 18 9.55 -1.70 -18.41
N ASN A 19 8.85 -2.33 -19.34
CA ASN A 19 7.45 -2.72 -19.22
C ASN A 19 7.35 -4.20 -18.82
N THR A 20 6.52 -4.54 -17.84
CA THR A 20 6.27 -5.96 -17.51
C THR A 20 5.04 -6.46 -18.25
N VAL A 21 5.21 -7.49 -19.08
CA VAL A 21 4.15 -7.99 -19.98
C VAL A 21 3.82 -9.46 -19.71
N ASN A 22 2.70 -9.92 -20.27
CA ASN A 22 2.40 -11.34 -20.47
C ASN A 22 2.63 -11.75 -21.92
N CYS A 23 2.46 -13.02 -22.25
CA CYS A 23 2.71 -13.55 -23.60
C CYS A 23 1.43 -13.63 -24.46
N VAL A 24 0.27 -13.19 -23.96
CA VAL A 24 -1.05 -13.35 -24.64
C VAL A 24 -1.68 -12.03 -25.12
N GLY A 25 -0.91 -10.94 -25.21
CA GLY A 25 -1.34 -9.71 -25.88
C GLY A 25 -2.24 -8.79 -25.04
N VAL A 26 -2.27 -8.95 -23.72
CA VAL A 26 -3.20 -8.20 -22.84
C VAL A 26 -2.47 -7.21 -21.93
N MET A 27 -2.66 -5.90 -22.13
CA MET A 27 -2.16 -4.86 -21.21
C MET A 27 -3.32 -4.17 -20.47
N GLY A 28 -4.01 -4.92 -19.62
CA GLY A 28 -5.29 -4.49 -19.03
C GLY A 28 -5.23 -3.85 -17.64
N LYS A 29 -4.12 -3.99 -16.91
CA LYS A 29 -3.96 -3.49 -15.53
C LYS A 29 -2.50 -3.12 -15.23
N GLY A 30 -2.29 -2.40 -14.14
CA GLY A 30 -0.96 -2.16 -13.60
C GLY A 30 -0.10 -1.29 -14.52
N ILE A 31 1.21 -1.47 -14.45
CA ILE A 31 2.15 -0.70 -15.26
C ILE A 31 1.97 -0.94 -16.77
N ALA A 32 1.64 -2.17 -17.18
CA ALA A 32 1.40 -2.52 -18.58
C ALA A 32 0.29 -1.69 -19.22
N GLN A 33 -0.79 -1.44 -18.48
CA GLN A 33 -1.89 -0.59 -18.97
C GLN A 33 -1.46 0.88 -19.14
N ALA A 34 -0.61 1.38 -18.24
CA ALA A 34 -0.05 2.73 -18.37
C ALA A 34 0.87 2.82 -19.60
N PHE A 35 1.68 1.80 -19.85
CA PHE A 35 2.48 1.68 -21.07
C PHE A 35 1.62 1.65 -22.34
N LYS A 36 0.53 0.85 -22.37
CA LYS A 36 -0.41 0.83 -23.50
C LYS A 36 -1.01 2.21 -23.78
N LYS A 37 -1.37 2.96 -22.73
CA LYS A 37 -1.95 4.32 -22.88
C LYS A 37 -0.91 5.33 -23.39
N ARG A 38 0.33 5.25 -22.92
CA ARG A 38 1.40 6.21 -23.27
C ARG A 38 2.12 5.89 -24.58
N TYR A 39 2.23 4.62 -24.95
CA TYR A 39 2.98 4.14 -26.11
C TYR A 39 2.11 3.19 -26.96
N PRO A 40 1.11 3.71 -27.69
CA PRO A 40 0.21 2.89 -28.49
C PRO A 40 0.93 2.07 -29.58
N GLY A 41 1.93 2.65 -30.25
CA GLY A 41 2.73 1.93 -31.26
C GLY A 41 3.49 0.73 -30.69
N MET A 42 4.01 0.85 -29.46
CA MET A 42 4.62 -0.26 -28.74
C MET A 42 3.60 -1.36 -28.43
N PHE A 43 2.37 -0.99 -28.06
CA PHE A 43 1.31 -1.96 -27.80
C PHE A 43 0.91 -2.73 -29.07
N ASP A 44 0.89 -2.07 -30.23
CA ASP A 44 0.60 -2.72 -31.51
C ASP A 44 1.68 -3.74 -31.91
N ASP A 45 2.97 -3.36 -31.80
CA ASP A 45 4.11 -4.29 -31.98
C ASP A 45 4.01 -5.49 -31.02
N TYR A 46 3.76 -5.22 -29.74
CA TYR A 46 3.57 -6.25 -28.72
C TYR A 46 2.43 -7.21 -29.07
N MET A 47 1.27 -6.71 -29.50
CA MET A 47 0.15 -7.57 -29.90
C MET A 47 0.49 -8.44 -31.09
N GLN A 48 1.19 -7.89 -32.10
CA GLN A 48 1.59 -8.65 -33.28
C GLN A 48 2.55 -9.79 -32.92
N ARG A 49 3.56 -9.52 -32.07
CA ARG A 49 4.51 -10.52 -31.58
C ARG A 49 3.85 -11.60 -30.72
N CYS A 50 2.85 -11.22 -29.90
CA CYS A 50 2.03 -12.19 -29.17
C CYS A 50 1.27 -13.12 -30.12
N ARG A 51 0.61 -12.57 -31.15
CA ARG A 51 -0.17 -13.35 -32.13
C ARG A 51 0.71 -14.31 -32.93
N SER A 52 1.96 -13.94 -33.20
CA SER A 52 2.93 -14.80 -33.89
C SER A 52 3.69 -15.76 -32.97
N GLY A 53 3.39 -15.81 -31.67
CA GLY A 53 4.05 -16.71 -30.72
C GLY A 53 5.52 -16.38 -30.44
N GLN A 54 5.96 -15.15 -30.73
CA GLN A 54 7.35 -14.73 -30.59
C GLN A 54 7.73 -14.35 -29.15
N ILE A 55 6.75 -14.08 -28.29
CA ILE A 55 6.98 -13.68 -26.90
C ILE A 55 6.92 -14.91 -26.01
N ARG A 56 7.96 -15.11 -25.18
CA ARG A 56 8.05 -16.18 -24.19
C ARG A 56 8.44 -15.63 -22.81
N PRO A 57 7.96 -16.24 -21.71
CA PRO A 57 8.39 -15.85 -20.37
C PRO A 57 9.92 -15.86 -20.23
N GLY A 58 10.47 -14.82 -19.60
CA GLY A 58 11.91 -14.65 -19.41
C GLY A 58 12.70 -14.25 -20.64
N MET A 59 12.05 -13.91 -21.76
CA MET A 59 12.72 -13.43 -22.98
C MET A 59 12.35 -11.97 -23.27
N PRO A 60 13.05 -10.99 -22.66
CA PRO A 60 12.81 -9.59 -22.96
C PRO A 60 13.23 -9.23 -24.38
N TYR A 61 12.59 -8.19 -24.92
CA TYR A 61 12.96 -7.61 -26.21
C TYR A 61 12.81 -6.09 -26.17
N LEU A 62 13.64 -5.43 -27.00
CA LEU A 62 13.61 -3.99 -27.18
C LEU A 62 12.57 -3.59 -28.23
N TYR A 63 11.80 -2.56 -27.92
CA TYR A 63 11.02 -1.76 -28.85
C TYR A 63 11.60 -0.35 -28.89
N THR A 64 11.76 0.20 -30.10
CA THR A 64 12.11 1.61 -30.32
C THR A 64 11.21 2.22 -31.39
N ASP A 65 11.03 3.53 -31.35
CA ASP A 65 10.35 4.27 -32.43
C ASP A 65 11.04 5.60 -32.77
N LEU A 66 10.57 6.21 -33.86
CA LEU A 66 11.08 7.48 -34.38
C LEU A 66 10.81 8.67 -33.44
N LEU A 67 9.89 8.54 -32.49
CA LEU A 67 9.60 9.56 -31.48
C LEU A 67 10.57 9.48 -30.29
N GLY A 68 11.50 8.52 -30.32
CA GLY A 68 12.53 8.34 -29.31
C GLY A 68 12.12 7.44 -28.15
N ALA A 69 11.00 6.71 -28.26
CA ALA A 69 10.67 5.71 -27.26
C ALA A 69 11.74 4.60 -27.27
N SER A 70 12.19 4.19 -26.08
CA SER A 70 13.04 3.02 -25.88
C SER A 70 12.46 2.20 -24.72
N ILE A 71 11.86 1.07 -25.05
CA ILE A 71 11.07 0.27 -24.12
C ILE A 71 11.51 -1.18 -24.19
N ILE A 72 11.87 -1.75 -23.05
CA ILE A 72 12.04 -3.20 -22.95
C ILE A 72 10.72 -3.81 -22.50
N ASN A 73 10.10 -4.62 -23.35
CA ASN A 73 9.01 -5.47 -22.95
C ASN A 73 9.59 -6.72 -22.29
N PHE A 74 9.32 -6.89 -21.00
CA PHE A 74 9.86 -7.95 -20.15
C PHE A 74 8.73 -8.94 -19.78
N PRO A 75 8.67 -10.12 -20.43
CA PRO A 75 7.60 -11.09 -20.17
C PRO A 75 7.83 -11.79 -18.83
N THR A 76 7.01 -11.46 -17.84
CA THR A 76 7.10 -12.02 -16.46
C THR A 76 6.08 -13.11 -16.19
N LYS A 77 5.22 -13.42 -17.17
CA LYS A 77 4.20 -14.48 -17.09
C LYS A 77 3.76 -14.90 -18.48
N ASP A 78 3.29 -16.12 -18.57
CA ASP A 78 2.72 -16.66 -19.81
C ASP A 78 1.33 -16.06 -20.08
N HIS A 79 0.34 -16.44 -19.27
CA HIS A 79 -1.01 -15.83 -19.30
C HIS A 79 -1.15 -14.75 -18.22
N TRP A 80 -1.95 -13.70 -18.47
CA TRP A 80 -2.21 -12.64 -17.48
C TRP A 80 -2.88 -13.12 -16.19
N ARG A 81 -3.45 -14.33 -16.18
CA ARG A 81 -4.12 -15.00 -15.04
C ARG A 81 -3.16 -15.86 -14.21
N SER A 82 -1.99 -16.14 -14.76
CA SER A 82 -0.96 -16.95 -14.11
C SER A 82 -0.09 -16.06 -13.21
N PRO A 83 0.36 -16.58 -12.05
CA PRO A 83 1.36 -15.88 -11.27
C PRO A 83 2.69 -15.80 -12.04
N SER A 84 3.52 -14.83 -11.69
CA SER A 84 4.90 -14.74 -12.18
C SER A 84 5.77 -15.80 -11.52
N ARG A 85 6.84 -16.21 -12.20
CA ARG A 85 7.84 -17.15 -11.65
C ARG A 85 9.17 -16.43 -11.49
N LEU A 86 9.90 -16.72 -10.42
CA LEU A 86 11.22 -16.12 -10.21
C LEU A 86 12.21 -16.50 -11.31
N ASP A 87 12.13 -17.74 -11.83
CA ASP A 87 12.93 -18.19 -12.98
C ASP A 87 12.76 -17.31 -14.22
N ASP A 88 11.54 -16.84 -14.49
CA ASP A 88 11.28 -15.96 -15.64
C ASP A 88 11.93 -14.59 -15.43
N VAL A 89 11.93 -14.09 -14.18
CA VAL A 89 12.61 -12.84 -13.82
C VAL A 89 14.12 -13.00 -13.95
N ILE A 90 14.69 -14.08 -13.40
CA ILE A 90 16.13 -14.37 -13.47
C ILE A 90 16.59 -14.45 -14.91
N ARG A 91 15.96 -15.32 -15.70
CA ARG A 91 16.31 -15.54 -17.10
C ARG A 91 16.20 -14.26 -17.92
N GLY A 92 15.16 -13.46 -17.70
CA GLY A 92 15.02 -12.19 -18.42
C GLY A 92 16.08 -11.17 -18.03
N LEU A 93 16.51 -11.14 -16.76
CA LEU A 93 17.62 -10.27 -16.34
C LEU A 93 18.96 -10.74 -16.90
N ASP A 94 19.17 -12.05 -17.05
CA ASP A 94 20.36 -12.62 -17.67
C ASP A 94 20.41 -12.26 -19.16
N VAL A 95 19.30 -12.45 -19.90
CA VAL A 95 19.18 -12.02 -21.31
C VAL A 95 19.39 -10.51 -21.46
N PHE A 96 18.85 -9.69 -20.56
CA PHE A 96 19.09 -8.25 -20.58
C PHE A 96 20.58 -7.92 -20.38
N SER A 97 21.23 -8.58 -19.41
CA SER A 97 22.66 -8.40 -19.12
C SER A 97 23.54 -8.77 -20.31
N GLU A 98 23.13 -9.76 -21.11
CA GLU A 98 23.82 -10.16 -22.34
C GLU A 98 23.59 -9.15 -23.48
N LYS A 99 22.38 -8.59 -23.60
CA LYS A 99 21.97 -7.82 -24.78
C LYS A 99 22.02 -6.31 -24.65
N TYR A 100 22.13 -5.73 -23.44
CA TYR A 100 21.99 -4.28 -23.28
C TYR A 100 22.98 -3.45 -24.13
N LYS A 101 24.18 -3.98 -24.38
CA LYS A 101 25.18 -3.33 -25.26
C LYS A 101 24.77 -3.39 -26.73
N GLU A 102 24.32 -4.56 -27.19
CA GLU A 102 23.77 -4.76 -28.55
C GLU A 102 22.57 -3.83 -28.79
N TRP A 103 21.74 -3.65 -27.76
CA TRP A 103 20.59 -2.77 -27.76
C TRP A 103 20.92 -1.28 -27.61
N GLY A 104 22.20 -0.90 -27.45
CA GLY A 104 22.62 0.49 -27.32
C GLY A 104 22.06 1.20 -26.06
N ILE A 105 21.84 0.45 -24.99
CA ILE A 105 21.24 0.96 -23.75
C ILE A 105 22.33 1.53 -22.84
N GLU A 106 22.21 2.81 -22.51
CA GLU A 106 23.15 3.55 -21.64
C GLU A 106 22.56 3.83 -20.24
N SER A 107 21.24 3.89 -20.15
CA SER A 107 20.51 4.03 -18.90
C SER A 107 19.15 3.33 -18.97
N VAL A 108 18.75 2.71 -17.87
CA VAL A 108 17.53 1.90 -17.80
C VAL A 108 16.81 2.02 -16.45
N ALA A 109 15.49 2.06 -16.48
CA ALA A 109 14.65 1.99 -15.28
C ALA A 109 13.79 0.73 -15.26
N PHE A 110 13.88 -0.04 -14.18
CA PHE A 110 13.13 -1.28 -13.96
C PHE A 110 11.99 -1.07 -12.94
N PRO A 111 10.76 -1.54 -13.22
CA PRO A 111 9.72 -1.71 -12.22
C PRO A 111 10.01 -2.96 -11.36
N PRO A 112 9.26 -3.21 -10.27
CA PRO A 112 9.50 -4.39 -9.44
C PRO A 112 9.00 -5.66 -10.16
N LEU A 113 9.92 -6.37 -10.81
CA LEU A 113 9.61 -7.43 -11.78
C LEU A 113 8.82 -8.59 -11.15
N GLY A 114 7.65 -8.88 -11.71
CA GLY A 114 6.78 -9.97 -11.24
C GLY A 114 6.24 -9.79 -9.81
N CYS A 115 6.55 -8.67 -9.14
CA CYS A 115 5.87 -8.23 -7.93
C CYS A 115 4.48 -7.68 -8.29
N GLY A 116 3.73 -7.27 -7.27
CA GLY A 116 2.37 -6.81 -7.45
C GLY A 116 1.53 -7.84 -8.18
N ASN A 117 0.92 -7.52 -9.31
CA ASN A 117 0.05 -8.45 -10.07
C ASN A 117 0.66 -9.82 -10.40
N GLY A 118 2.00 -9.97 -10.40
CA GLY A 118 2.67 -11.26 -10.56
C GLY A 118 2.78 -12.09 -9.28
N GLY A 119 2.65 -11.45 -8.11
CA GLY A 119 2.58 -12.09 -6.80
C GLY A 119 3.92 -12.50 -6.19
N LEU A 120 5.05 -12.17 -6.83
CA LEU A 120 6.36 -12.40 -6.23
C LEU A 120 6.62 -11.37 -5.11
N GLU A 121 7.35 -11.81 -4.09
CA GLU A 121 7.69 -10.98 -2.93
C GLU A 121 8.97 -10.17 -3.18
N TRP A 122 8.92 -8.88 -2.85
CA TRP A 122 10.07 -7.98 -3.02
C TRP A 122 11.31 -8.45 -2.25
N VAL A 123 11.12 -9.08 -1.09
CA VAL A 123 12.24 -9.60 -0.28
C VAL A 123 13.06 -10.68 -1.01
N VAL A 124 12.50 -11.29 -2.05
CA VAL A 124 13.18 -12.25 -2.92
C VAL A 124 13.61 -11.59 -4.23
N VAL A 125 12.70 -10.86 -4.88
CA VAL A 125 12.95 -10.25 -6.20
C VAL A 125 13.97 -9.12 -6.13
N GLY A 126 13.90 -8.27 -5.10
CA GLY A 126 14.76 -7.10 -4.94
C GLY A 126 16.26 -7.47 -4.95
N PRO A 127 16.71 -8.41 -4.10
CA PRO A 127 18.09 -8.88 -4.12
C PRO A 127 18.51 -9.50 -5.47
N VAL A 128 17.65 -10.31 -6.09
CA VAL A 128 17.90 -10.90 -7.43
C VAL A 128 18.14 -9.83 -8.49
N MET A 129 17.28 -8.80 -8.52
CA MET A 129 17.41 -7.67 -9.46
C MET A 129 18.68 -6.88 -9.19
N TYR A 130 18.93 -6.53 -7.93
CA TYR A 130 20.09 -5.72 -7.55
C TYR A 130 21.40 -6.41 -7.90
N GLN A 131 21.56 -7.69 -7.57
CA GLN A 131 22.78 -8.45 -7.85
C GLN A 131 23.07 -8.49 -9.35
N ARG A 132 22.10 -8.87 -10.18
CA ARG A 132 22.29 -8.96 -11.65
C ARG A 132 22.53 -7.62 -12.30
N LEU A 133 21.82 -6.57 -11.90
CA LEU A 133 21.91 -5.26 -12.55
C LEU A 133 23.10 -4.43 -12.04
N SER A 134 23.62 -4.73 -10.85
CA SER A 134 24.77 -4.04 -10.26
C SER A 134 26.09 -4.30 -10.97
N THR A 135 26.20 -5.39 -11.73
CA THR A 135 27.39 -5.75 -12.52
C THR A 135 27.47 -5.01 -13.85
N LEU A 136 26.42 -4.27 -14.23
CA LEU A 136 26.34 -3.61 -15.54
C LEU A 136 27.02 -2.23 -15.52
N ASN A 137 27.71 -1.91 -16.61
CA ASN A 137 28.42 -0.63 -16.80
C ASN A 137 27.49 0.47 -17.34
N ILE A 138 26.28 0.58 -16.77
CA ILE A 138 25.26 1.57 -17.15
C ILE A 138 24.59 2.18 -15.91
N THR A 139 23.83 3.25 -16.10
CA THR A 139 22.97 3.79 -15.03
C THR A 139 21.68 2.97 -14.95
N VAL A 140 21.42 2.39 -13.79
CA VAL A 140 20.22 1.58 -13.53
C VAL A 140 19.42 2.20 -12.40
N GLU A 141 18.13 2.40 -12.65
CA GLU A 141 17.15 2.72 -11.62
C GLU A 141 16.25 1.50 -11.38
N ILE A 142 16.06 1.11 -10.12
CA ILE A 142 15.16 0.03 -9.73
C ILE A 142 14.08 0.61 -8.84
N TYR A 143 12.83 0.48 -9.29
CA TYR A 143 11.66 0.89 -8.55
C TYR A 143 11.13 -0.29 -7.72
N ALA A 144 11.09 -0.13 -6.40
CA ALA A 144 10.50 -1.11 -5.49
C ALA A 144 8.97 -0.92 -5.40
N PRO A 145 8.19 -1.94 -4.99
CA PRO A 145 6.77 -1.78 -4.73
C PRO A 145 6.52 -0.67 -3.69
N TYR A 146 5.43 0.08 -3.85
CA TYR A 146 5.01 1.02 -2.81
C TYR A 146 4.80 0.29 -1.48
N GLY A 147 5.26 0.90 -0.39
CA GLY A 147 5.23 0.32 0.95
C GLY A 147 6.35 -0.66 1.31
N THR A 148 7.33 -0.82 0.43
CA THR A 148 8.61 -1.45 0.80
C THR A 148 9.25 -0.68 1.95
N SER A 149 9.70 -1.38 3.00
CA SER A 149 10.35 -0.73 4.15
C SER A 149 11.68 -0.10 3.72
N LYS A 150 12.11 0.99 4.38
CA LYS A 150 13.41 1.62 4.09
C LYS A 150 14.58 0.63 4.19
N GLN A 151 14.51 -0.30 5.15
CA GLN A 151 15.50 -1.37 5.32
C GLN A 151 15.58 -2.28 4.08
N ASN A 152 14.45 -2.58 3.45
CA ASN A 152 14.40 -3.45 2.26
C ASN A 152 14.80 -2.72 0.95
N LEU A 153 15.21 -1.46 1.05
CA LEU A 153 15.75 -0.66 -0.06
C LEU A 153 17.27 -0.46 0.05
N THR A 154 17.88 -0.84 1.17
CA THR A 154 19.31 -0.57 1.38
C THR A 154 20.18 -1.54 0.59
N LYS A 155 21.41 -1.11 0.25
CA LYS A 155 22.37 -1.95 -0.48
C LYS A 155 22.75 -3.18 0.32
N GLU A 156 22.80 -3.08 1.65
CA GLU A 156 23.11 -4.18 2.55
C GLU A 156 22.06 -5.28 2.48
N PHE A 157 20.77 -4.91 2.42
CA PHE A 157 19.67 -5.87 2.25
C PHE A 157 19.69 -6.48 0.85
N LEU A 158 19.81 -5.63 -0.18
CA LEU A 158 19.71 -6.05 -1.58
C LEU A 158 20.95 -6.83 -2.06
N GLY A 159 22.08 -6.69 -1.38
CA GLY A 159 23.29 -7.47 -1.66
C GLY A 159 23.24 -8.91 -1.15
N GLN A 160 22.28 -9.26 -0.29
CA GLN A 160 22.23 -10.58 0.36
C GLN A 160 21.98 -11.71 -0.63
N ALA A 161 22.66 -12.84 -0.43
CA ALA A 161 22.43 -14.04 -1.20
C ALA A 161 20.98 -14.53 -0.97
N VAL A 162 20.29 -14.82 -2.07
CA VAL A 162 18.92 -15.34 -2.02
C VAL A 162 18.99 -16.83 -1.65
N SER A 163 18.65 -17.18 -0.41
CA SER A 163 18.76 -18.56 0.10
C SER A 163 17.70 -19.52 -0.45
N THR A 164 16.76 -19.05 -1.26
CA THR A 164 15.66 -19.86 -1.81
C THR A 164 15.99 -20.38 -3.20
N ASN A 165 15.73 -21.68 -3.46
CA ASN A 165 15.84 -22.25 -4.81
C ASN A 165 14.83 -21.57 -5.77
N PRO A 166 15.30 -20.83 -6.80
CA PRO A 166 14.40 -20.04 -7.65
C PRO A 166 13.35 -20.86 -8.41
N HIS A 167 13.65 -22.12 -8.72
CA HIS A 167 12.80 -23.00 -9.51
C HIS A 167 11.43 -23.27 -8.89
N PHE A 168 11.34 -23.14 -7.56
CA PHE A 168 10.12 -23.38 -6.79
C PHE A 168 9.41 -22.10 -6.35
N VAL A 169 9.96 -20.91 -6.66
CA VAL A 169 9.35 -19.64 -6.28
C VAL A 169 8.35 -19.17 -7.34
N LYS A 170 7.06 -19.34 -7.02
CA LYS A 170 5.95 -18.80 -7.79
C LYS A 170 5.27 -17.69 -6.99
N GLY A 171 4.81 -16.67 -7.68
CA GLY A 171 4.02 -15.64 -7.06
C GLY A 171 2.68 -16.17 -6.54
N HIS A 172 2.15 -15.53 -5.50
CA HIS A 172 0.83 -15.87 -4.97
C HIS A 172 -0.26 -15.23 -5.83
N LYS A 173 -1.37 -15.94 -6.06
CA LYS A 173 -2.58 -15.30 -6.60
C LYS A 173 -3.14 -14.37 -5.52
N HIS A 174 -3.32 -13.08 -5.86
CA HIS A 174 -3.88 -12.10 -4.92
C HIS A 174 -5.19 -12.56 -4.33
N LYS A 175 -5.37 -12.34 -3.02
CA LYS A 175 -6.70 -12.36 -2.40
C LYS A 175 -7.57 -11.36 -3.17
N ARG A 176 -8.77 -11.77 -3.57
CA ARG A 176 -9.74 -10.86 -4.21
C ARG A 176 -10.00 -9.70 -3.25
N LEU A 177 -9.99 -8.46 -3.75
CA LEU A 177 -10.55 -7.34 -2.99
C LEU A 177 -11.96 -7.72 -2.56
N ASN A 178 -12.21 -7.61 -1.27
CA ASN A 178 -13.54 -7.76 -0.70
C ASN A 178 -14.19 -6.38 -0.53
N ASP A 179 -15.50 -6.37 -0.30
CA ASP A 179 -16.30 -5.15 -0.22
C ASP A 179 -15.82 -4.23 0.91
N SER A 180 -15.39 -4.80 2.05
CA SER A 180 -14.87 -4.04 3.19
C SER A 180 -13.58 -3.28 2.87
N TRP A 181 -12.71 -3.87 2.04
CA TRP A 181 -11.47 -3.24 1.61
C TRP A 181 -11.71 -2.14 0.58
N VAL A 182 -12.71 -2.32 -0.30
CA VAL A 182 -13.15 -1.24 -1.20
C VAL A 182 -13.76 -0.09 -0.39
N ALA A 183 -14.52 -0.38 0.67
CA ALA A 183 -15.05 0.65 1.55
C ALA A 183 -13.96 1.44 2.30
N LEU A 184 -12.85 0.80 2.69
CA LEU A 184 -11.69 1.50 3.25
C LEU A 184 -11.04 2.47 2.26
N LEU A 185 -10.98 2.09 0.98
CA LEU A 185 -10.53 2.98 -0.09
C LEU A 185 -11.52 4.14 -0.30
N GLU A 186 -12.83 3.88 -0.23
CA GLU A 186 -13.86 4.91 -0.30
C GLU A 186 -13.73 5.94 0.83
N ILE A 187 -13.38 5.50 2.04
CA ILE A 187 -13.12 6.41 3.17
C ILE A 187 -11.93 7.34 2.85
N ILE A 188 -10.82 6.80 2.32
CA ILE A 188 -9.67 7.62 1.92
C ILE A 188 -10.06 8.61 0.82
N ASP A 189 -10.79 8.14 -0.19
CA ASP A 189 -11.25 8.94 -1.33
C ASP A 189 -12.12 10.11 -0.90
N ARG A 190 -13.09 9.88 0.02
CA ARG A 190 -13.94 10.94 0.59
C ARG A 190 -13.16 11.93 1.42
N LEU A 191 -12.25 11.46 2.29
CA LEU A 191 -11.39 12.34 3.09
C LEU A 191 -10.49 13.20 2.18
N GLN A 192 -9.94 12.64 1.11
CA GLN A 192 -9.10 13.39 0.17
C GLN A 192 -9.82 14.51 -0.57
N ARG A 193 -11.14 14.38 -0.79
CA ARG A 193 -11.95 15.43 -1.44
C ARG A 193 -12.32 16.57 -0.51
N GLN A 194 -12.15 16.41 0.80
CA GLN A 194 -12.47 17.45 1.76
C GLN A 194 -11.30 18.42 1.92
N PRO A 195 -11.49 19.73 1.65
CA PRO A 195 -10.39 20.72 1.67
C PRO A 195 -9.67 20.83 3.02
N HIS A 196 -10.40 20.62 4.13
CA HIS A 196 -9.89 20.79 5.49
C HIS A 196 -9.49 19.49 6.18
N ALA A 197 -9.62 18.35 5.50
CA ALA A 197 -9.21 17.07 6.06
C ALA A 197 -7.69 16.89 5.92
N ASN A 198 -7.06 16.40 6.98
CA ASN A 198 -5.64 16.11 6.93
C ASN A 198 -5.34 14.97 5.95
N PRO A 199 -4.20 15.01 5.23
CA PRO A 199 -3.84 13.91 4.37
C PRO A 199 -3.63 12.62 5.17
N VAL A 200 -4.20 11.52 4.67
CA VAL A 200 -4.12 10.22 5.32
C VAL A 200 -2.74 9.61 5.08
N GLY A 201 -1.91 9.52 6.12
CA GLY A 201 -0.68 8.70 6.10
C GLY A 201 -0.94 7.25 6.54
N ARG A 202 0.11 6.41 6.55
CA ARG A 202 0.03 5.01 7.02
C ARG A 202 -0.53 4.86 8.43
N THR A 203 -0.09 5.73 9.34
CA THR A 203 -0.52 5.68 10.75
C THR A 203 -1.99 6.05 10.89
N ILE A 204 -2.45 7.10 10.20
CA ILE A 204 -3.88 7.46 10.15
C ILE A 204 -4.69 6.31 9.52
N PHE A 205 -4.17 5.68 8.46
CA PHE A 205 -4.86 4.57 7.82
C PHE A 205 -5.04 3.34 8.73
N GLN A 206 -4.04 3.01 9.56
CA GLN A 206 -4.20 2.02 10.64
C GLN A 206 -5.37 2.35 11.56
N LYS A 207 -5.54 3.64 11.89
CA LYS A 207 -6.62 4.12 12.77
C LYS A 207 -7.98 4.07 12.09
N ILE A 208 -8.05 4.44 10.80
CA ILE A 208 -9.26 4.28 9.99
C ILE A 208 -9.69 2.81 9.94
N CYS A 209 -8.75 1.90 9.68
CA CYS A 209 -9.02 0.46 9.64
C CYS A 209 -9.57 -0.04 10.98
N TYR A 210 -9.00 0.41 12.10
CA TYR A 210 -9.49 0.08 13.43
C TYR A 210 -10.93 0.53 13.63
N ILE A 211 -11.24 1.82 13.42
CA ILE A 211 -12.58 2.38 13.60
C ILE A 211 -13.62 1.69 12.72
N PHE A 212 -13.26 1.40 11.48
CA PHE A 212 -14.19 0.74 10.56
C PHE A 212 -14.46 -0.71 10.98
N THR A 213 -13.44 -1.41 11.48
CA THR A 213 -13.56 -2.78 12.03
C THR A 213 -14.43 -2.79 13.29
N GLU A 214 -14.22 -1.83 14.20
CA GLU A 214 -15.00 -1.72 15.46
C GLU A 214 -16.48 -1.41 15.25
N GLN A 215 -16.85 -0.87 14.09
CA GLN A 215 -18.25 -0.73 13.69
C GLN A 215 -18.90 -2.06 13.27
N GLY A 216 -18.24 -3.19 13.53
CA GLY A 216 -18.73 -4.54 13.23
C GLY A 216 -18.58 -4.92 11.75
N ILE A 217 -17.68 -4.27 11.01
CA ILE A 217 -17.36 -4.66 9.64
C ILE A 217 -16.26 -5.71 9.67
N ASN A 218 -16.51 -6.83 8.99
CA ASN A 218 -15.51 -7.87 8.84
C ASN A 218 -14.46 -7.44 7.80
N THR A 219 -13.46 -6.69 8.27
CA THR A 219 -12.28 -6.29 7.48
C THR A 219 -11.23 -7.40 7.39
N GLY A 220 -11.32 -8.40 8.27
CA GLY A 220 -10.30 -9.42 8.47
C GLY A 220 -9.08 -8.96 9.27
N PHE A 221 -9.11 -7.75 9.86
CA PHE A 221 -8.00 -7.21 10.66
C PHE A 221 -8.18 -7.51 12.15
N HIS A 222 -7.13 -8.01 12.79
CA HIS A 222 -7.12 -8.26 14.23
C HIS A 222 -6.29 -7.20 14.94
N PHE A 223 -6.99 -6.29 15.61
CA PHE A 223 -6.34 -5.22 16.35
C PHE A 223 -5.97 -5.67 17.76
N LYS A 224 -4.74 -5.36 18.14
CA LYS A 224 -4.23 -5.52 19.50
C LYS A 224 -3.70 -4.20 20.05
N GLN A 225 -3.55 -4.17 21.36
CA GLN A 225 -2.92 -3.08 22.09
C GLN A 225 -1.46 -2.91 21.60
N GLY A 226 -1.12 -1.73 21.06
CA GLY A 226 0.21 -1.41 20.54
C GLY A 226 0.80 -0.14 21.15
N SER A 227 2.06 0.16 20.84
CA SER A 227 2.75 1.33 21.42
C SER A 227 2.14 2.66 21.02
N TYR A 228 1.52 2.74 19.83
CA TYR A 228 0.88 3.95 19.30
C TYR A 228 -0.64 3.79 19.20
N GLY A 229 -1.26 3.08 20.16
CA GLY A 229 -2.69 2.76 20.14
C GLY A 229 -2.97 1.40 19.47
N PRO A 230 -4.22 1.10 19.05
CA PRO A 230 -4.55 -0.17 18.41
C PRO A 230 -3.77 -0.36 17.10
N PHE A 231 -3.26 -1.57 16.88
CA PHE A 231 -2.44 -1.94 15.73
C PHE A 231 -2.78 -3.34 15.20
N SER A 232 -2.76 -3.49 13.87
CA SER A 232 -2.90 -4.77 13.17
C SER A 232 -1.80 -4.88 12.10
N ALA A 233 -1.10 -6.02 12.05
CA ALA A 233 -0.05 -6.25 11.05
C ALA A 233 -0.66 -6.45 9.65
N GLU A 234 -1.87 -7.00 9.59
CA GLU A 234 -2.62 -7.32 8.38
C GLU A 234 -2.98 -6.07 7.55
N VAL A 235 -3.07 -4.89 8.18
CA VAL A 235 -3.26 -3.62 7.46
C VAL A 235 -2.09 -3.32 6.52
N LYS A 236 -0.86 -3.74 6.87
CA LYS A 236 0.31 -3.60 5.98
C LYS A 236 0.15 -4.47 4.73
N GLU A 237 -0.40 -5.68 4.89
CA GLU A 237 -0.69 -6.58 3.77
C GLU A 237 -1.75 -5.98 2.86
N ALA A 238 -2.84 -5.44 3.43
CA ALA A 238 -3.87 -4.75 2.67
C ALA A 238 -3.31 -3.56 1.87
N LEU A 239 -2.46 -2.73 2.49
CA LEU A 239 -1.77 -1.63 1.78
C LEU A 239 -0.90 -2.13 0.63
N SER A 240 -0.19 -3.25 0.81
CA SER A 240 0.57 -3.88 -0.28
C SER A 240 -0.35 -4.29 -1.42
N VAL A 241 -1.49 -4.94 -1.12
CA VAL A 241 -2.49 -5.31 -2.13
C VAL A 241 -3.04 -4.07 -2.86
N PHE A 242 -3.37 -2.99 -2.14
CA PHE A 242 -3.87 -1.76 -2.76
C PHE A 242 -2.83 -1.09 -3.67
N ALA A 243 -1.58 -0.97 -3.19
CA ALA A 243 -0.46 -0.45 -3.96
C ALA A 243 -0.25 -1.27 -5.24
N ASN A 244 -0.19 -2.59 -5.11
CA ASN A 244 0.05 -3.52 -6.21
C ASN A 244 -1.06 -3.51 -7.26
N ALA A 245 -2.29 -3.21 -6.84
CA ALA A 245 -3.44 -3.03 -7.71
C ALA A 245 -3.59 -1.60 -8.24
N ASN A 246 -2.63 -0.69 -7.97
CA ASN A 246 -2.69 0.74 -8.30
C ASN A 246 -3.95 1.44 -7.78
N LEU A 247 -4.48 0.95 -6.66
CA LEU A 247 -5.65 1.52 -5.96
C LEU A 247 -5.25 2.66 -5.02
N ILE A 248 -4.02 2.62 -4.50
CA ILE A 248 -3.41 3.69 -3.72
C ILE A 248 -1.98 3.92 -4.25
N ARG A 249 -1.53 5.16 -4.19
CA ARG A 249 -0.13 5.58 -4.34
C ARG A 249 0.31 6.37 -3.12
N GLU A 250 1.60 6.35 -2.83
CA GLU A 250 2.19 7.24 -1.85
C GLU A 250 2.68 8.52 -2.52
N GLN A 251 2.36 9.67 -1.92
CA GLN A 251 2.81 10.97 -2.36
C GLN A 251 3.55 11.67 -1.22
N GLN A 252 4.78 12.11 -1.49
CA GLN A 252 5.53 12.91 -0.53
C GLN A 252 4.96 14.34 -0.49
N LEU A 253 4.64 14.81 0.71
CA LEU A 253 4.18 16.17 0.99
C LEU A 253 5.09 16.76 2.07
N GLY A 254 6.17 17.43 1.66
CA GLY A 254 7.20 17.89 2.60
C GLY A 254 7.84 16.73 3.36
N ARG A 255 7.72 16.71 4.69
CA ARG A 255 8.26 15.63 5.55
C ARG A 255 7.32 14.42 5.68
N MET A 256 6.06 14.54 5.28
CA MET A 256 5.06 13.47 5.42
C MET A 256 4.83 12.73 4.11
N THR A 257 4.43 11.46 4.22
CA THR A 257 4.01 10.63 3.09
C THR A 257 2.52 10.36 3.22
N ALA A 258 1.74 10.81 2.23
CA ALA A 258 0.30 10.64 2.17
C ALA A 258 -0.09 9.49 1.24
N LEU A 259 -1.08 8.72 1.64
CA LEU A 259 -1.80 7.79 0.78
C LEU A 259 -2.78 8.58 -0.08
N ARG A 260 -2.75 8.32 -1.38
CA ARG A 260 -3.60 8.93 -2.38
C ARG A 260 -4.26 7.86 -3.20
N ILE A 261 -5.54 8.01 -3.48
CA ILE A 261 -6.27 7.15 -4.40
C ILE A 261 -5.57 7.12 -5.76
N GLY A 262 -5.35 5.89 -6.24
CA GLY A 262 -4.73 5.60 -7.52
C GLY A 262 -5.75 5.53 -8.66
N PRO A 263 -5.27 5.50 -9.91
CA PRO A 263 -6.12 5.57 -11.10
C PRO A 263 -7.05 4.36 -11.27
N GLU A 264 -6.70 3.20 -10.71
CA GLU A 264 -7.52 1.98 -10.84
C GLU A 264 -8.69 1.93 -9.85
N TYR A 265 -8.78 2.89 -8.93
CA TYR A 265 -9.86 2.90 -7.94
C TYR A 265 -11.22 3.19 -8.54
N ALA A 266 -11.38 4.26 -9.33
CA ALA A 266 -12.66 4.64 -9.91
C ALA A 266 -13.37 3.50 -10.70
N PRO A 267 -12.70 2.77 -11.63
CA PRO A 267 -13.34 1.67 -12.33
C PRO A 267 -13.63 0.46 -11.43
N ILE A 268 -12.88 0.27 -10.34
CA ILE A 268 -13.17 -0.76 -9.34
C ILE A 268 -14.40 -0.35 -8.52
N ARG A 269 -14.41 0.86 -7.95
CA ARG A 269 -15.54 1.41 -7.17
C ARG A 269 -16.86 1.29 -7.91
N ALA A 270 -16.88 1.59 -9.21
CA ALA A 270 -18.09 1.48 -10.04
C ALA A 270 -18.72 0.07 -10.05
N ARG A 271 -17.94 -0.98 -9.82
CA ARG A 271 -18.40 -2.38 -9.76
C ARG A 271 -18.88 -2.80 -8.37
N PHE A 272 -18.59 -1.99 -7.35
CA PHE A 272 -18.89 -2.26 -5.94
C PHE A 272 -19.98 -1.33 -5.39
N VAL A 273 -20.65 -0.54 -6.24
CA VAL A 273 -21.64 0.46 -5.80
C VAL A 273 -22.73 -0.17 -4.93
N ASP A 274 -23.30 -1.31 -5.34
CA ASP A 274 -24.35 -1.97 -4.59
C ASP A 274 -23.86 -2.58 -3.27
N GLN A 275 -22.61 -3.05 -3.24
CA GLN A 275 -21.96 -3.59 -2.06
C GLN A 275 -21.56 -2.48 -1.06
N LEU A 276 -21.32 -1.25 -1.54
CA LEU A 276 -21.02 -0.11 -0.69
C LEU A 276 -22.27 0.50 -0.05
N LYS A 277 -23.43 0.44 -0.71
CA LYS A 277 -24.72 0.94 -0.16
C LYS A 277 -25.00 0.50 1.30
N PRO A 278 -24.91 -0.79 1.69
CA PRO A 278 -25.15 -1.19 3.08
C PRO A 278 -24.07 -0.69 4.06
N LEU A 279 -22.89 -0.31 3.57
CA LEU A 279 -21.77 0.20 4.37
C LEU A 279 -21.78 1.73 4.51
N GLU A 280 -22.62 2.43 3.75
CA GLU A 280 -22.62 3.89 3.60
C GLU A 280 -22.63 4.63 4.94
N LYS A 281 -23.55 4.28 5.85
CA LYS A 281 -23.64 4.92 7.18
C LYS A 281 -22.35 4.77 7.99
N LYS A 282 -21.65 3.64 7.85
CA LYS A 282 -20.41 3.36 8.59
C LYS A 282 -19.21 4.02 7.93
N ILE A 283 -19.21 4.12 6.59
CA ILE A 283 -18.25 4.91 5.82
C ILE A 283 -18.36 6.38 6.26
N ASP A 284 -19.56 6.96 6.23
CA ASP A 284 -19.81 8.35 6.60
C ASP A 284 -19.41 8.65 8.04
N LYS A 285 -19.80 7.79 8.97
CA LYS A 285 -19.42 7.92 10.38
C LYS A 285 -17.89 7.93 10.56
N THR A 286 -17.17 7.09 9.80
CA THR A 286 -15.70 7.05 9.84
C THR A 286 -15.09 8.31 9.21
N VAL A 287 -15.62 8.76 8.06
CA VAL A 287 -15.18 9.98 7.38
C VAL A 287 -15.39 11.20 8.27
N ASP A 288 -16.54 11.34 8.93
CA ASP A 288 -16.82 12.44 9.85
C ASP A 288 -15.84 12.47 11.04
N LEU A 289 -15.51 11.32 11.63
CA LEU A 289 -14.53 11.28 12.71
C LEU A 289 -13.14 11.74 12.23
N PHE A 290 -12.69 11.22 11.09
CA PHE A 290 -11.34 11.52 10.59
C PHE A 290 -11.20 12.88 9.88
N SER A 291 -12.30 13.51 9.47
CA SER A 291 -12.28 14.90 8.98
C SER A 291 -12.06 15.91 10.11
N ARG A 292 -12.49 15.57 11.33
CA ARG A 292 -12.31 16.39 12.53
C ARG A 292 -10.92 16.23 13.16
N ILE A 293 -10.25 15.09 12.93
CA ILE A 293 -8.91 14.80 13.44
C ILE A 293 -7.86 15.73 12.81
N LYS A 294 -7.18 16.50 13.66
CA LYS A 294 -6.20 17.53 13.30
C LYS A 294 -4.75 17.05 13.28
N SER A 295 -4.45 15.88 13.85
CA SER A 295 -3.09 15.34 13.85
C SER A 295 -3.06 13.82 14.04
N THR A 296 -1.91 13.21 13.73
CA THR A 296 -1.65 11.79 14.03
C THR A 296 -1.70 11.50 15.53
N ALA A 297 -1.28 12.44 16.38
CA ALA A 297 -1.35 12.30 17.83
C ALA A 297 -2.81 12.25 18.31
N GLN A 298 -3.67 13.13 17.79
CA GLN A 298 -5.09 13.12 18.13
C GLN A 298 -5.79 11.84 17.62
N ALA A 299 -5.42 11.34 16.43
CA ALA A 299 -5.92 10.06 15.92
C ALA A 299 -5.55 8.90 16.86
N GLU A 300 -4.32 8.92 17.37
CA GLU A 300 -3.84 7.95 18.35
C GLU A 300 -4.62 8.04 19.65
N GLU A 301 -4.83 9.23 20.22
CA GLU A 301 -5.62 9.45 21.43
C GLU A 301 -7.04 8.90 21.28
N VAL A 302 -7.78 9.35 20.26
CA VAL A 302 -9.15 8.92 19.97
C VAL A 302 -9.26 7.41 19.85
N THR A 303 -8.38 6.77 19.07
CA THR A 303 -8.44 5.32 18.88
C THR A 303 -7.98 4.53 20.09
N THR A 304 -7.08 5.08 20.91
CA THR A 304 -6.65 4.50 22.19
C THR A 304 -7.81 4.49 23.19
N VAL A 305 -8.56 5.59 23.28
CA VAL A 305 -9.77 5.70 24.12
C VAL A 305 -10.82 4.68 23.70
N LEU A 306 -11.15 4.62 22.41
CA LEU A 306 -12.14 3.67 21.91
C LEU A 306 -11.73 2.21 22.15
N TYR A 307 -10.44 1.90 22.03
CA TYR A 307 -9.89 0.58 22.32
C TYR A 307 -10.00 0.22 23.80
N ALA A 308 -9.59 1.14 24.68
CA ALA A 308 -9.70 0.96 26.14
C ALA A 308 -11.16 0.72 26.55
N ALA A 309 -12.08 1.58 26.10
CA ALA A 309 -13.50 1.46 26.38
C ALA A 309 -14.06 0.11 25.92
N ARG A 310 -13.70 -0.34 24.72
CA ARG A 310 -14.19 -1.62 24.20
C ARG A 310 -13.67 -2.81 25.00
N LYS A 311 -12.39 -2.78 25.37
CA LYS A 311 -11.76 -3.85 26.15
C LYS A 311 -12.39 -3.95 27.54
N LEU A 312 -12.49 -2.83 28.26
CA LEU A 312 -13.11 -2.78 29.57
C LEU A 312 -14.58 -3.22 29.53
N LYS A 313 -15.34 -2.84 28.51
CA LYS A 313 -16.73 -3.29 28.35
C LYS A 313 -16.85 -4.81 28.18
N LYS A 314 -15.93 -5.43 27.44
CA LYS A 314 -15.91 -6.90 27.28
C LYS A 314 -15.59 -7.63 28.58
N ASP A 315 -14.77 -7.02 29.42
CA ASP A 315 -14.34 -7.59 30.71
C ASP A 315 -15.37 -7.32 31.84
N SER A 316 -16.30 -6.37 31.62
CA SER A 316 -17.37 -6.00 32.55
C SER A 316 -18.59 -6.93 32.43
N ARG A 317 -19.17 -7.32 33.58
CA ARG A 317 -20.34 -8.22 33.64
C ARG A 317 -21.62 -7.60 33.07
N ASP A 318 -21.76 -6.28 33.11
CA ASP A 318 -22.95 -5.55 32.69
C ASP A 318 -22.71 -4.66 31.46
N ASN A 319 -21.55 -4.77 30.81
CA ASN A 319 -21.08 -3.88 29.74
C ASN A 319 -21.04 -2.38 30.12
N SER A 320 -21.08 -2.04 31.41
CA SER A 320 -20.93 -0.68 31.89
C SER A 320 -19.46 -0.40 32.23
N VAL A 321 -19.02 0.82 31.94
CA VAL A 321 -17.66 1.33 32.16
C VAL A 321 -17.76 2.83 32.41
N SER A 322 -17.06 3.34 33.41
CA SER A 322 -17.00 4.77 33.70
C SER A 322 -15.93 5.50 32.89
N GLU A 323 -16.05 6.82 32.79
CA GLU A 323 -14.99 7.68 32.22
C GLU A 323 -13.64 7.43 32.91
N LYS A 324 -13.65 7.26 34.24
CA LYS A 324 -12.48 7.06 35.08
C LYS A 324 -11.77 5.74 34.82
N ASP A 325 -12.52 4.65 34.64
CA ASP A 325 -11.95 3.34 34.33
C ASP A 325 -11.14 3.37 33.02
N ILE A 326 -11.69 4.05 32.00
CA ILE A 326 -11.02 4.22 30.70
C ILE A 326 -9.74 5.04 30.88
N TYR A 327 -9.84 6.14 31.61
CA TYR A 327 -8.71 7.03 31.86
C TYR A 327 -7.57 6.31 32.57
N ASP A 328 -7.85 5.60 33.67
CA ASP A 328 -6.86 4.86 34.45
C ASP A 328 -6.24 3.73 33.63
N TYR A 329 -7.05 3.01 32.86
CA TYR A 329 -6.57 1.98 31.95
C TYR A 329 -5.58 2.54 30.91
N ILE A 330 -5.88 3.71 30.34
CA ILE A 330 -5.01 4.36 29.36
C ILE A 330 -3.71 4.81 30.00
N LEU A 331 -3.73 5.41 31.19
CA LEU A 331 -2.50 5.82 31.89
C LEU A 331 -1.62 4.63 32.30
N GLY A 332 -2.23 3.49 32.63
CA GLY A 332 -1.51 2.24 32.85
C GLY A 332 -0.85 1.69 31.57
N TRP A 333 -1.51 1.83 30.42
CA TRP A 333 -0.96 1.44 29.11
C TRP A 333 0.12 2.42 28.63
N LYS A 334 -0.14 3.73 28.72
CA LYS A 334 0.65 4.82 28.14
C LYS A 334 1.41 5.56 29.23
N LYS A 335 2.46 4.93 29.76
CA LYS A 335 3.28 5.51 30.83
C LYS A 335 3.81 6.91 30.52
N ASP A 336 4.15 7.18 29.25
CA ASP A 336 4.63 8.49 28.81
C ASP A 336 3.52 9.57 28.73
N TRP A 337 2.26 9.20 28.90
CA TRP A 337 1.10 10.12 28.87
C TRP A 337 0.71 10.63 30.26
N GLN A 338 1.52 10.38 31.29
CA GLN A 338 1.28 10.88 32.64
C GLN A 338 1.56 12.38 32.82
N ARG A 339 2.04 13.07 31.79
CA ARG A 339 2.20 14.53 31.82
C ARG A 339 0.83 15.22 31.85
N GLU A 340 0.70 16.30 32.62
CA GLU A 340 -0.57 17.01 32.84
C GLU A 340 -1.31 17.37 31.54
N GLU A 341 -0.60 17.93 30.55
CA GLU A 341 -1.18 18.25 29.24
C GLU A 341 -1.80 17.03 28.55
N LYS A 342 -1.15 15.86 28.65
CA LYS A 342 -1.65 14.62 28.04
C LYS A 342 -2.82 14.04 28.81
N GLN A 343 -2.80 14.15 30.13
CA GLN A 343 -3.90 13.76 30.99
C GLN A 343 -5.17 14.55 30.66
N ALA A 344 -5.06 15.88 30.54
CA ALA A 344 -6.18 16.74 30.11
C ALA A 344 -6.69 16.36 28.71
N ALA A 345 -5.79 16.15 27.74
CA ALA A 345 -6.16 15.74 26.39
C ALA A 345 -6.90 14.39 26.34
N ILE A 346 -6.51 13.41 27.17
CA ILE A 346 -7.21 12.11 27.26
C ILE A 346 -8.61 12.29 27.85
N ALA A 347 -8.73 13.06 28.94
CA ALA A 347 -10.02 13.35 29.56
C ALA A 347 -10.98 14.05 28.58
N SER A 348 -10.47 15.06 27.88
CA SER A 348 -11.19 15.76 26.80
C SER A 348 -11.59 14.80 25.67
N ALA A 349 -10.69 13.90 25.23
CA ALA A 349 -10.99 12.91 24.21
C ALA A 349 -12.10 11.91 24.63
N ILE A 350 -12.10 11.47 25.89
CA ILE A 350 -13.14 10.58 26.44
C ILE A 350 -14.52 11.25 26.34
N ARG A 351 -14.65 12.46 26.88
CA ARG A 351 -15.92 13.20 26.88
C ARG A 351 -16.37 13.59 25.47
N ASN A 352 -15.44 14.02 24.62
CA ASN A 352 -15.74 14.33 23.22
C ASN A 352 -16.29 13.10 22.47
N LEU A 353 -15.75 11.90 22.71
CA LEU A 353 -16.25 10.68 22.09
C LEU A 353 -17.63 10.26 22.60
N GLU A 354 -17.93 10.52 23.87
CA GLU A 354 -19.28 10.34 24.40
C GLU A 354 -20.27 11.34 23.80
N MET A 355 -19.94 12.63 23.78
CA MET A 355 -20.78 13.67 23.18
C MET A 355 -21.07 13.41 21.69
N LEU A 356 -20.09 12.89 20.95
CA LEU A 356 -20.24 12.49 19.55
C LEU A 356 -20.97 11.14 19.37
N GLY A 357 -21.44 10.50 20.44
CA GLY A 357 -22.19 9.25 20.39
C GLY A 357 -21.36 8.05 19.92
N TRP A 358 -20.03 8.09 20.08
CA TRP A 358 -19.17 6.93 19.86
C TRP A 358 -19.13 5.99 21.06
N LEU A 359 -19.33 6.56 22.26
CA LEU A 359 -19.35 5.84 23.52
C LEU A 359 -20.64 6.16 24.28
N ARG A 360 -20.97 5.29 25.24
CA ARG A 360 -21.94 5.52 26.30
C ARG A 360 -21.25 5.08 27.58
N LEU A 361 -20.96 6.02 28.47
CA LEU A 361 -20.15 5.81 29.67
C LEU A 361 -20.96 6.19 30.90
N GLN A 362 -20.49 5.74 32.06
CA GLN A 362 -20.95 6.30 33.32
C GLN A 362 -20.10 7.53 33.64
N TYR A 363 -20.79 8.64 33.89
CA TYR A 363 -20.15 9.90 34.28
C TYR A 363 -19.29 9.72 35.53
N SER A 364 -18.18 10.44 35.60
CA SER A 364 -17.33 10.49 36.79
C SER A 364 -16.89 11.91 37.11
N ASP A 365 -17.20 12.37 38.33
CA ASP A 365 -16.75 13.68 38.86
C ASP A 365 -15.23 13.79 39.00
N SER A 366 -14.51 12.66 38.94
CA SER A 366 -13.07 12.58 39.22
C SER A 366 -12.18 12.74 37.99
N LEU A 367 -12.78 12.90 36.81
CA LEU A 367 -12.03 13.07 35.56
C LEU A 367 -11.61 14.56 35.40
N PRO A 368 -10.31 14.86 35.14
CA PRO A 368 -9.84 16.23 34.99
C PRO A 368 -10.69 17.06 34.01
N MET A 369 -11.03 18.30 34.40
CA MET A 369 -11.66 19.28 33.52
C MET A 369 -10.58 20.14 32.88
N GLU A 370 -10.72 20.48 31.60
CA GLU A 370 -9.92 21.56 31.02
C GLU A 370 -10.35 22.87 31.68
N ASP A 371 -9.41 23.65 32.20
CA ASP A 371 -9.67 25.04 32.58
C ASP A 371 -10.06 25.80 31.30
N LEU A 372 -11.31 26.28 31.26
CA LEU A 372 -11.91 26.98 30.13
C LEU A 372 -11.24 28.32 29.80
#